data_AF-A0A967BPB5-F1
#
_entry.id   AF-A0A967BPB5-F1
#
_cell.length_a   1.000
_cell.length_b   1.000
_cell.length_c   1.000
_cell.angle_alpha   90.00
_cell.angle_beta   90.00
_cell.angle_gamma   90.00
#
_symmetry.space_group_name_H-M   'P 1'
#
loop_
_entity.id
_entity.type
_entity.pdbx_description
1 polymer ?
#
loop_
_entity_poly.entity_id
_entity_poly.type
_entity_poly.pdbx_seq_one_letter_code
_entity_poly.pdbx_strand_id
1 'polypeptide(L)' 'SAIHNGKNGYIFEDGNYYDLVDKILLTIKNLEVLSKNALFIVKKYYSPEFVKENIIKSIIQVNKSYV' A
#
# COMPACT_ATOMS: atom_id res chain seq x y z
N SER A 1 4.16 -4.67 -3.39
CA SER A 1 2.80 -4.22 -3.76
C SER A 1 2.29 -3.26 -2.70
N ALA A 2 1.60 -2.19 -3.08
CA ALA A 2 0.93 -1.28 -2.13
C ALA A 2 -0.25 -1.95 -1.41
N ILE A 3 -0.84 -2.96 -2.05
CA ILE A 3 -1.94 -3.77 -1.53
C ILE A 3 -1.39 -5.12 -1.07
N HIS A 4 -1.61 -5.44 0.20
CA HIS A 4 -1.42 -6.76 0.76
C HIS A 4 -2.78 -7.44 0.81
N ASN A 5 -2.94 -8.47 -0.02
CA ASN A 5 -4.21 -9.18 -0.20
C ASN A 5 -4.79 -9.64 1.14
N GLY A 6 -6.04 -9.29 1.42
CA GLY A 6 -6.76 -9.60 2.66
C GLY A 6 -6.41 -8.74 3.86
N LYS A 7 -5.42 -7.83 3.77
CA LYS A 7 -5.02 -6.97 4.90
C LYS A 7 -5.44 -5.52 4.72
N ASN A 8 -5.13 -4.91 3.58
CA ASN A 8 -5.46 -3.51 3.27
C ASN A 8 -6.15 -3.34 1.91
N GLY A 9 -6.70 -4.44 1.40
CA GLY A 9 -7.42 -4.54 0.15
C GLY A 9 -7.41 -5.99 -0.32
N TYR A 10 -8.23 -6.30 -1.31
CA TYR A 10 -8.20 -7.58 -2.01
C TYR A 10 -7.69 -7.39 -3.44
N ILE A 11 -6.92 -8.37 -3.91
CA ILE A 11 -6.49 -8.45 -5.31
C ILE A 11 -7.44 -9.43 -6.00
N PHE A 12 -7.90 -9.08 -7.19
CA PHE A 12 -8.73 -9.92 -8.03
C PHE A 12 -8.09 -10.12 -9.41
N GLU A 13 -8.45 -11.21 -10.07
CA GLU A 13 -8.00 -11.55 -11.42
C GLU A 13 -8.78 -10.75 -12.49
N ASP A 14 -8.04 -10.14 -13.43
CA ASP A 14 -8.66 -9.44 -14.54
C ASP A 14 -9.42 -10.42 -15.46
N GLY A 15 -10.60 -10.01 -15.91
CA GLY A 15 -11.52 -10.86 -16.70
C GLY A 15 -12.25 -11.97 -15.93
N ASN A 16 -11.97 -12.17 -14.63
CA ASN A 16 -12.67 -13.16 -13.80
C ASN A 16 -13.80 -12.50 -13.00
N TYR A 17 -15.01 -12.52 -13.57
CA TYR A 17 -16.20 -11.91 -12.94
C TYR A 17 -16.50 -12.50 -11.55
N TYR A 18 -16.38 -13.81 -11.38
CA TYR A 18 -16.72 -14.46 -10.11
C TYR A 18 -15.72 -14.10 -9.00
N ASP A 19 -14.42 -14.05 -9.32
CA ASP A 19 -13.41 -13.62 -8.35
C ASP A 19 -13.62 -12.15 -7.92
N LEU A 20 -13.96 -11.26 -8.87
CA LEU A 20 -14.30 -9.88 -8.55
C LEU A 20 -15.50 -9.80 -7.57
N VAL A 21 -16.57 -10.54 -7.84
CA VAL A 21 -17.75 -10.59 -6.96
C VAL A 21 -17.37 -11.09 -5.57
N ASP A 22 -16.59 -12.18 -5.48
CA ASP A 22 -16.11 -12.72 -4.21
C ASP A 22 -15.29 -11.70 -3.42
N LYS A 23 -14.37 -10.98 -4.09
CA LYS A 23 -13.56 -9.94 -3.45
C LYS A 23 -14.38 -8.72 -3.01
N ILE A 24 -15.42 -8.34 -3.74
CA ILE A 24 -16.36 -7.29 -3.32
C ILE A 24 -17.10 -7.73 -2.06
N LEU A 25 -17.64 -8.96 -2.02
CA LEU A 25 -18.35 -9.48 -0.84
C LEU A 25 -17.45 -9.54 0.40
N LEU A 26 -16.21 -10.00 0.23
CA LEU A 26 -15.21 -9.99 1.30
C LEU A 26 -14.86 -8.57 1.77
N THR A 27 -14.82 -7.61 0.85
CA THR A 27 -14.55 -6.20 1.16
C THR A 27 -15.68 -5.61 2.00
N ILE A 28 -16.94 -5.80 1.58
CA ILE A 28 -18.12 -5.30 2.32
C ILE A 28 -18.13 -5.85 3.74
N LYS A 29 -17.86 -7.16 3.92
CA LYS A 29 -17.82 -7.81 5.23
C LYS A 29 -16.75 -7.23 6.17
N ASN A 30 -15.65 -6.72 5.62
CA ASN A 30 -14.48 -6.29 6.41
C ASN A 30 -14.15 -4.80 6.23
N LEU A 31 -15.10 -4.00 5.76
CA LEU A 31 -14.86 -2.65 5.23
C LEU A 31 -14.13 -1.75 6.24
N GLU A 32 -14.54 -1.76 7.50
CA GLU A 32 -13.97 -0.90 8.54
C GLU A 32 -12.48 -1.21 8.78
N VAL A 33 -12.15 -2.50 8.98
CA VAL A 33 -10.78 -2.95 9.24
C VAL A 33 -9.89 -2.70 8.02
N LEU A 34 -10.38 -3.02 6.83
CA LEU A 34 -9.67 -2.78 5.58
C LEU A 34 -9.39 -1.28 5.38
N SER A 35 -10.38 -0.42 5.65
CA SER A 35 -10.25 1.04 5.50
C SER A 35 -9.19 1.61 6.46
N LYS A 36 -9.21 1.18 7.74
CA LYS A 36 -8.20 1.58 8.73
C LYS A 36 -6.79 1.13 8.31
N ASN A 37 -6.66 -0.12 7.87
CA ASN A 37 -5.38 -0.66 7.42
C ASN A 37 -4.86 0.02 6.15
N ALA A 38 -5.74 0.29 5.18
CA ALA A 38 -5.40 1.00 3.95
C ALA A 38 -4.89 2.42 4.27
N LEU A 39 -5.62 3.16 5.11
CA LEU A 39 -5.22 4.51 5.52
C LEU A 39 -3.86 4.50 6.22
N PHE A 40 -3.61 3.53 7.11
CA PHE A 40 -2.33 3.38 7.78
C PHE A 40 -1.18 3.12 6.80
N ILE A 41 -1.35 2.19 5.85
CA ILE A 41 -0.33 1.85 4.86
C ILE A 41 0.00 3.06 3.96
N VAL A 42 -1.02 3.79 3.50
CA VAL A 42 -0.84 4.98 2.68
C VAL A 42 -0.05 6.05 3.44
N LYS A 43 -0.45 6.36 4.68
CA LYS A 43 0.26 7.35 5.51
C LYS A 43 1.71 6.94 5.80
N LYS A 44 1.96 5.65 5.99
CA LYS A 44 3.28 5.14 6.38
C LYS A 44 4.28 5.10 5.23
N TYR A 45 3.85 4.72 4.02
CA TYR A 45 4.77 4.41 2.91
C TYR A 45 4.56 5.25 1.66
N TYR A 46 3.46 6.00 1.58
CA TYR A 46 3.08 6.78 0.40
C TYR A 46 2.77 8.24 0.74
N SER A 47 3.22 8.73 1.90
CA SER A 47 3.12 10.14 2.28
C SER A 47 4.24 10.99 1.65
N PRO A 48 3.99 12.28 1.39
CA PRO A 48 5.04 13.21 0.95
C PRO A 48 6.26 13.23 1.89
N GLU A 49 6.03 13.16 3.20
CA GLU A 49 7.09 13.07 4.21
C GLU A 49 7.98 11.84 4.00
N PHE A 50 7.39 10.66 3.79
CA PHE A 50 8.16 9.44 3.54
C PHE A 50 9.01 9.55 2.27
N VAL A 51 8.46 10.12 1.19
CA VAL A 51 9.19 10.35 -0.06
C VAL A 51 10.36 11.32 0.17
N LYS A 52 10.10 12.45 0.85
CA LYS A 52 11.13 13.44 1.20
C LYS A 52 12.26 12.81 2.01
N GLU A 53 11.94 12.01 3.03
CA GLU A 53 12.95 11.34 3.86
C GLU A 53 13.84 10.39 3.04
N ASN A 54 13.25 9.62 2.12
CA ASN A 54 14.02 8.71 1.28
C ASN A 54 14.94 9.47 0.32
N ILE A 55 14.47 10.57 -0.28
CA ILE A 55 15.31 11.43 -1.13
C ILE A 55 16.51 11.96 -0.33
N ILE A 56 16.27 12.50 0.87
CA ILE A 56 17.33 13.03 1.73
C ILE A 56 18.34 11.92 2.11
N LYS A 57 17.85 10.74 2.50
CA LYS A 57 18.71 9.59 2.84
C LYS A 57 19.58 9.17 1.66
N SER A 58 19.04 9.11 0.45
CA SER A 58 19.80 8.80 -0.76
C SER A 58 20.87 9.85 -1.06
N ILE A 59 20.56 11.15 -0.92
CA ILE A 59 21.55 12.22 -1.10
C ILE A 59 22.69 12.10 -0.09
N ILE A 60 22.39 11.82 1.18
CA ILE A 60 23.41 11.63 2.22
C ILE A 60 24.28 10.40 1.92
N GLN A 61 23.67 9.29 1.51
CA GLN A 61 24.38 8.06 1.19
C GLN A 61 25.37 8.27 0.03
N VAL A 62 24.92 8.93 -1.04
CA VAL A 62 25.77 9.27 -2.19
C VAL A 62 26.95 10.12 -1.74
N ASN A 63 26.71 11.20 -0.97
CA ASN A 63 27.80 12.07 -0.49
C ASN A 63 28.81 11.33 0.41
N LYS A 64 28.35 10.42 1.26
CA LYS A 64 29.23 9.59 2.11
C LYS A 64 30.08 8.59 1.33
N SER A 65 29.71 8.24 0.10
CA SER A 65 30.51 7.35 -0.76
C SER A 65 31.62 8.08 -1.52
N TYR A 66 31.62 9.42 -1.54
CA TYR A 66 32.62 10.25 -2.23
C TYR A 66 33.63 10.93 -1.29
N VAL A 67 33.48 10.75 0.03
CA VAL A 67 34.41 11.20 1.08
C VAL A 67 35.09 9.98 1.68
#